data_AF-A0A8J6WDI7-F1
#
_entry.id   AF-A0A8J6WDI7-F1
#
_cell.length_a   1.000
_cell.length_b   1.000
_cell.length_c   1.000
_cell.angle_alpha   90.00
_cell.angle_beta   90.00
_cell.angle_gamma   90.00
#
_symmetry.space_group_name_H-M   'P 1'
#
loop_
_entity.id
_entity.type
_entity.pdbx_description
1 polymer ?
#
loop_
_entity_poly.entity_id
_entity_poly.type
_entity_poly.pdbx_seq_one_letter_code
_entity_poly.pdbx_strand_id
1 'polypeptide(L)'
;MQYVHGMSPETIAQLSNPASTEVQQMMEHNIIGLLGGLPSQHFDVEITTNRENLGRLLASAMMSGYFLRGAEQRMAFEDSLMSAESAPEIE
;
A
#
# COMPACT_ATOMS: atom_id res chain seq x y z
N MET A 1 -10.01 21.03 11.92
CA MET A 1 -10.12 20.63 13.35
C MET A 1 -10.93 21.67 14.16
N GLN A 2 -12.09 22.12 13.68
CA GLN A 2 -12.87 23.17 14.38
C GLN A 2 -14.04 22.61 15.21
N TYR A 3 -14.40 21.33 15.03
CA TYR A 3 -15.63 20.77 15.60
C TYR A 3 -15.49 20.35 17.06
N VAL A 4 -14.30 19.89 17.47
CA VAL A 4 -14.05 19.39 18.84
C VAL A 4 -13.65 20.51 19.81
N HIS A 5 -13.01 21.57 19.30
CA HIS A 5 -12.54 22.69 20.12
C HIS A 5 -13.65 23.62 20.64
N GLY A 6 -14.87 23.53 20.11
CA GLY A 6 -16.04 24.28 20.57
C GLY A 6 -16.97 23.49 21.51
N MET A 7 -16.69 22.21 21.77
CA MET A 7 -17.52 21.38 22.64
C MET A 7 -17.15 21.61 24.11
N SER A 8 -18.15 21.64 24.99
CA SER A 8 -17.89 21.75 26.42
C SER A 8 -17.15 20.48 26.91
N PRO A 9 -16.25 20.60 27.90
CA PRO A 9 -15.54 19.46 28.49
C PRO A 9 -16.48 18.33 28.94
N GLU A 10 -17.70 18.68 29.36
CA GLU A 10 -18.75 17.74 29.76
C GLU A 10 -19.27 16.89 28.60
N THR A 11 -19.47 17.49 27.42
CA THR A 11 -19.87 16.76 26.21
C THR A 11 -18.75 15.82 25.74
N ILE A 12 -17.49 16.24 25.83
CA ILE A 12 -16.33 15.39 25.51
C ILE A 12 -16.23 14.20 26.46
N ALA A 13 -16.45 14.43 27.77
CA ALA A 13 -16.45 13.37 28.78
C ALA A 13 -17.57 12.35 28.57
N GLN A 14 -18.77 12.80 28.17
CA GLN A 14 -19.88 11.91 27.83
C GLN A 14 -19.64 11.11 26.54
N LEU A 15 -19.03 11.71 25.51
CA LEU A 15 -18.65 11.03 24.27
C LEU A 15 -17.53 9.99 24.48
N SER A 16 -16.67 10.21 25.47
CA SER A 16 -15.56 9.31 25.83
C SER A 16 -16.01 8.09 26.63
N ASN A 17 -17.27 8.05 27.07
CA ASN A 17 -17.82 6.95 27.85
C ASN A 17 -18.92 6.23 27.03
N PRO A 18 -18.65 5.06 26.44
CA PRO A 18 -19.63 4.36 25.62
C PRO A 18 -20.87 4.01 26.47
N ALA A 19 -22.05 4.46 26.00
CA ALA A 19 -23.30 4.35 26.75
C ALA A 19 -23.79 2.90 26.94
N SER A 20 -23.28 1.95 26.14
CA SER A 20 -23.57 0.52 26.25
C SER A 20 -22.44 -0.35 25.67
N THR A 21 -22.41 -1.62 26.06
CA THR A 21 -21.46 -2.62 25.53
C THR A 21 -21.60 -2.83 24.02
N GLU A 22 -22.82 -2.72 23.48
CA GLU A 22 -23.10 -2.83 22.04
C GLU A 22 -22.46 -1.68 21.25
N VAL A 23 -22.55 -0.44 21.76
CA VAL A 23 -21.88 0.73 21.16
C VAL A 23 -20.37 0.57 21.20
N GLN A 24 -19.82 0.02 22.29
CA GLN A 24 -18.39 -0.25 22.41
C GLN A 24 -17.91 -1.27 21.35
N GLN A 25 -18.65 -2.36 21.14
CA GLN A 25 -18.33 -3.35 20.12
C GLN A 25 -18.43 -2.78 18.70
N MET A 26 -19.42 -1.92 18.43
CA MET A 26 -19.52 -1.24 17.14
C MET A 26 -18.37 -0.25 16.91
N MET A 27 -17.92 0.48 17.95
CA MET A 27 -16.73 1.33 17.86
C MET A 27 -15.48 0.50 17.58
N GLU A 28 -15.28 -0.63 18.27
CA GLU A 28 -14.16 -1.53 18.03
C GLU A 28 -14.17 -2.05 16.59
N HIS A 29 -15.33 -2.51 16.10
CA HIS A 29 -15.49 -2.96 14.72
C HIS A 29 -15.21 -1.83 13.71
N ASN A 30 -15.68 -0.62 13.97
CA ASN A 30 -15.43 0.53 13.12
C ASN A 30 -13.94 0.89 13.09
N ILE A 31 -13.26 0.89 14.24
CA ILE A 31 -11.81 1.12 14.34
C ILE A 31 -11.05 0.04 13.58
N ILE A 32 -11.38 -1.24 13.75
CA ILE A 32 -10.73 -2.34 13.01
C ILE A 32 -10.94 -2.16 11.49
N GLY A 33 -12.15 -1.79 11.06
CA GLY A 33 -12.44 -1.49 9.65
C GLY A 33 -11.64 -0.31 9.12
N LEU A 34 -11.48 0.76 9.92
CA LEU A 34 -10.63 1.90 9.58
C LEU A 34 -9.16 1.50 9.52
N LEU A 35 -8.65 0.73 10.50
CA LEU A 35 -7.28 0.23 10.58
C LEU A 35 -6.92 -0.70 9.40
N GLY A 36 -7.85 -1.56 8.97
CA GLY A 36 -7.66 -2.46 7.84
C GLY A 36 -7.65 -1.78 6.47
N GLY A 37 -8.13 -0.55 6.38
CA GLY A 37 -8.18 0.27 5.16
C GLY A 37 -7.32 1.53 5.22
N LEU A 38 -6.39 1.64 6.19
CA LEU A 38 -5.63 2.87 6.36
C LEU A 38 -4.79 3.19 5.12
N PRO A 39 -4.87 4.43 4.60
CA PRO A 39 -3.96 4.87 3.56
C PRO A 39 -2.54 4.93 4.14
N SER A 40 -1.63 4.14 3.56
CA SER A 40 -0.22 4.05 3.98
C SER A 40 0.56 5.36 3.93
N GLN A 41 0.00 6.41 3.32
CA GLN A 41 0.61 7.74 3.22
C GLN A 41 0.49 8.55 4.52
N HIS A 42 -0.40 8.17 5.43
CA HIS A 42 -0.66 8.90 6.68
C HIS A 42 -0.36 8.10 7.95
N PHE A 43 0.09 6.84 7.79
CA PHE A 43 0.32 5.91 8.88
C PHE A 43 1.57 5.09 8.61
N ASP A 44 2.44 4.99 9.61
CA ASP A 44 3.58 4.09 9.57
C ASP A 44 3.08 2.63 9.61
N VAL A 45 3.49 1.83 8.64
CA VAL A 45 3.12 0.41 8.53
C VAL A 45 4.30 -0.44 9.00
N GLU A 46 4.12 -1.18 10.09
CA GLU A 46 5.08 -2.16 10.58
C GLU A 46 4.62 -3.58 10.18
N ILE A 47 5.51 -4.35 9.52
CA ILE A 47 5.24 -5.73 9.11
C ILE A 47 6.19 -6.66 9.86
N THR A 48 5.64 -7.50 10.74
CA THR A 48 6.39 -8.52 11.47
C THR A 48 6.31 -9.86 10.75
N THR A 49 7.44 -10.48 10.46
CA THR A 49 7.51 -11.79 9.79
C THR A 49 8.68 -12.63 10.29
N ASN A 50 8.67 -13.92 9.99
CA ASN A 50 9.76 -14.84 10.34
C ASN A 50 10.83 -14.91 9.23
N ARG A 51 11.99 -15.48 9.56
CA ARG A 51 13.13 -15.62 8.63
C ARG A 51 12.77 -16.38 7.35
N GLU A 52 11.95 -17.43 7.45
CA GLU A 52 11.60 -18.27 6.32
C GLU A 52 10.73 -17.51 5.31
N ASN A 53 9.65 -16.88 5.79
CA ASN A 53 8.74 -16.10 4.97
C ASN A 53 9.45 -14.90 4.34
N LEU A 54 10.32 -14.22 5.11
CA LEU A 54 11.15 -13.15 4.56
C LEU A 54 12.09 -13.66 3.48
N GLY A 55 12.75 -14.80 3.70
CA GLY A 55 13.62 -15.43 2.70
C GLY A 55 12.89 -15.76 1.41
N ARG A 56 11.68 -16.31 1.50
CA ARG A 56 10.82 -16.61 0.33
C ARG A 56 10.42 -15.33 -0.43
N LEU A 57 10.07 -14.26 0.29
CA LEU A 57 9.73 -12.96 -0.30
C LEU A 57 10.93 -12.35 -1.05
N LEU A 58 12.13 -12.40 -0.46
CA LEU A 58 13.33 -11.90 -1.12
C LEU A 58 13.68 -12.73 -2.35
N ALA A 59 13.56 -14.06 -2.28
CA ALA A 59 13.79 -14.94 -3.41
C ALA A 59 12.80 -14.66 -4.56
N SER A 60 11.51 -14.48 -4.27
CA SER A 60 10.52 -14.14 -5.30
C SER A 60 10.80 -12.78 -5.91
N ALA A 61 11.13 -11.76 -5.11
CA ALA A 61 11.49 -10.44 -5.59
C ALA A 61 12.72 -10.46 -6.51
N MET A 62 13.76 -11.24 -6.16
CA MET A 62 14.95 -11.41 -6.99
C MET A 62 14.63 -12.07 -8.34
N MET A 63 13.82 -13.15 -8.33
CA MET A 63 13.39 -13.81 -9.55
C MET A 63 12.58 -12.86 -10.44
N SER A 64 11.62 -12.13 -9.87
CA SER A 64 10.85 -11.11 -10.60
C SER A 64 11.75 -10.04 -11.20
N GLY A 65 12.75 -9.54 -10.46
CA GLY A 65 13.72 -8.57 -10.98
C GLY A 65 14.51 -9.10 -12.18
N TYR A 66 14.96 -10.36 -12.13
CA TYR A 66 15.63 -11.01 -13.25
C TYR A 66 14.74 -11.11 -14.49
N PHE A 67 13.48 -11.52 -14.32
CA PHE A 67 12.52 -11.59 -15.43
C PHE A 67 12.23 -10.22 -16.04
N LEU A 68 12.08 -9.19 -15.21
CA LEU A 68 11.88 -7.81 -15.68
C LEU A 68 13.07 -7.32 -16.52
N ARG A 69 14.31 -7.62 -16.10
CA ARG A 69 15.50 -7.28 -16.88
C ARG A 69 15.53 -7.99 -18.24
N GLY A 70 15.15 -9.27 -18.27
CA GLY A 70 15.03 -10.02 -19.53
C GLY A 70 13.97 -9.42 -20.46
N ALA A 71 12.82 -9.00 -19.91
CA ALA A 71 11.77 -8.32 -20.67
C ALA A 71 12.23 -6.97 -21.23
N GLU A 72 12.95 -6.18 -20.43
CA GLU A 72 13.54 -4.91 -20.87
C GLU A 72 14.54 -5.10 -22.01
N GLN A 73 15.43 -6.09 -21.91
CA GLN A 73 16.39 -6.41 -22.97
C GLN A 73 15.69 -6.83 -24.27
N ARG A 74 14.63 -7.64 -24.16
CA ARG A 74 13.85 -8.07 -25.31
C ARG A 74 13.16 -6.88 -25.98
N MET A 75 12.53 -6.00 -25.20
CA MET A 75 11.88 -4.80 -25.72
C MET A 75 12.88 -3.89 -26.42
N ALA A 76 14.04 -3.62 -25.82
CA ALA A 76 15.09 -2.80 -26.42
C ALA A 76 15.63 -3.40 -27.73
N PHE A 77 15.74 -4.73 -27.80
CA PHE A 77 16.13 -5.43 -29.02
C PHE A 77 15.07 -5.29 -30.12
N GLU A 78 13.80 -5.52 -29.80
CA GLU A 78 12.67 -5.36 -30.73
C GLU A 78 12.60 -3.92 -31.27
N ASP A 79 12.75 -2.92 -30.42
CA ASP A 79 12.80 -1.50 -30.82
C ASP A 79 13.96 -1.22 -31.80
N SER A 80 15.15 -1.77 -31.53
CA SER A 80 16.31 -1.58 -32.42
C SER A 80 16.11 -2.24 -33.80
N LEU A 81 15.46 -3.41 -33.85
CA LEU A 81 15.14 -4.10 -35.10
C LEU A 81 14.13 -3.30 -35.93
N MET A 82 13.07 -2.79 -35.29
CA MET A 82 12.07 -1.94 -35.95
C MET A 82 12.69 -0.66 -36.50
N SER A 83 13.62 -0.05 -35.75
CA SER A 83 14.35 1.13 -36.22
C SER A 83 15.29 0.83 -37.39
N ALA A 84 15.83 -0.39 -37.48
CA ALA A 84 16.67 -0.80 -38.60
C ALA A 84 15.85 -1.10 -39.86
N GLU A 85 14.66 -1.70 -39.73
CA GLU A 85 13.75 -1.99 -40.85
C GLU A 85 13.11 -0.72 -41.45
N SER A 86 13.00 0.35 -40.65
CA SER A 86 12.47 1.64 -41.08
C SER A 86 13.52 2.62 -41.60
N ALA A 87 14.79 2.21 -41.70
CA ALA A 87 15.85 3.03 -42.29
C ALA A 87 15.62 3.16 -43.81
N PRO A 88 15.58 4.39 -44.37
CA PRO A 88 15.38 4.58 -45.81
C PRO A 88 16.56 3.99 -46.57
N GLU A 89 16.29 3.17 -47.58
CA GLU A 89 17.28 2.78 -48.58
C GLU A 89 17.85 4.06 -49.20
N ILE A 90 19.12 4.32 -48.93
CA ILE A 90 19.84 5.44 -49.54
C ILE A 90 20.09 5.04 -51.00
N GLU A 91 19.27 5.57 -51.91
CA GLU A 91 19.47 5.54 -53.37
C GLU A 91 20.62 6.46 -53.80
#